data_AF-A0A7X4HZG7-F1
#
_entry.id   AF-A0A7X4HZG7-F1
#
_cell.length_a   1.000
_cell.length_b   1.000
_cell.length_c   1.000
_cell.angle_alpha   90.00
_cell.angle_beta   90.00
_cell.angle_gamma   90.00
#
_symmetry.space_group_name_H-M   'P 1'
#
loop_
_entity.id
_entity.type
_entity.pdbx_description
1 polymer ?
#
loop_
_entity_poly.entity_id
_entity_poly.type
_entity_poly.pdbx_seq_one_letter_code
_entity_poly.pdbx_strand_id
1 'polypeptide(L)'
;AEASNWLRPYPHVFEEIRQIALIIDTKWKRITRIDDPKQGVSQADVYQLMAYGRLYDCPNVVLLYPHHGGLPPDPIVQQYSIAERGARESLFVVTLDVTGPRRKHETALRDLVLDRLTAVVAA
;
A
#
# COMPACT_ATOMS: atom_id res chain seq x y z
N ALA A 1 8.06 58.21 16.62
CA ALA A 1 8.79 57.12 15.96
C ALA A 1 8.43 55.81 16.68
N GLU A 2 7.27 55.23 16.36
CA GLU A 2 6.73 54.03 17.03
C GLU A 2 5.95 53.15 16.03
N ALA A 3 6.57 52.83 14.90
CA ALA A 3 5.97 51.96 13.88
C ALA A 3 6.93 50.86 13.38
N SER A 4 7.85 50.41 14.24
CA SER A 4 8.90 49.45 13.85
C SER A 4 8.92 48.14 14.66
N ASN A 5 7.78 47.69 15.19
CA ASN A 5 7.74 46.42 15.94
C ASN A 5 6.69 45.39 15.46
N TRP A 6 6.09 45.58 14.28
CA TRP A 6 5.09 44.65 13.72
C TRP A 6 5.64 43.70 12.63
N LEU A 7 6.95 43.68 12.38
CA LEU A 7 7.58 42.85 11.34
C LEU A 7 8.45 41.71 11.87
N ARG A 8 8.13 41.14 13.04
CA ARG A 8 8.73 39.86 13.45
C ARG A 8 7.79 38.71 13.03
N PRO A 9 8.05 38.00 11.91
CA PRO A 9 7.29 36.79 11.62
C PRO A 9 7.53 35.80 12.76
N TYR A 10 6.44 35.35 13.38
CA TYR A 10 6.46 34.31 14.40
C TYR A 10 7.14 33.05 13.85
N PRO A 11 7.90 32.31 14.68
CA PRO A 11 8.65 31.15 14.23
C PRO A 11 7.68 30.05 13.76
N HIS A 12 7.65 29.88 12.45
CA HIS A 12 7.69 28.60 11.73
C HIS A 12 7.05 27.42 12.49
N VAL A 13 5.73 27.30 12.43
CA VAL A 13 5.10 25.99 12.55
C VAL A 13 5.51 25.22 11.30
N PHE A 14 6.60 24.45 11.39
CA PHE A 14 6.86 23.40 10.44
C PHE A 14 5.87 22.28 10.80
N GLU A 15 4.74 22.22 10.10
CA GLU A 15 3.99 20.96 10.05
C GLU A 15 4.89 19.96 9.35
N GLU A 16 5.40 18.99 10.12
CA GLU A 16 6.07 17.82 9.56
C GLU A 16 5.03 17.08 8.71
N ILE A 17 5.03 17.31 7.39
CA ILE A 17 4.15 16.61 6.46
C ILE A 17 4.56 15.13 6.50
N ARG A 18 3.84 14.35 7.30
CA ARG A 18 3.99 12.90 7.35
C ARG A 18 3.37 12.31 6.10
N GLN A 19 4.20 12.06 5.09
CA GLN A 19 3.79 11.34 3.91
C GLN A 19 3.48 9.88 4.27
N ILE A 20 2.32 9.39 3.82
CA ILE A 20 1.96 7.97 3.98
C ILE A 20 2.70 7.19 2.89
N ALA A 21 3.72 6.44 3.29
CA ALA A 21 4.57 5.71 2.36
C ALA A 21 3.94 4.41 1.83
N LEU A 22 3.04 3.80 2.60
CA LEU A 22 2.44 2.50 2.28
C LEU A 22 1.07 2.35 2.95
N ILE A 23 0.06 1.97 2.18
CA ILE A 23 -1.24 1.54 2.68
C ILE A 23 -1.39 0.05 2.43
N ILE A 24 -1.74 -0.72 3.46
CA ILE A 24 -2.06 -2.15 3.34
C ILE A 24 -3.48 -2.34 3.83
N ASP A 25 -4.35 -2.83 2.94
CA ASP A 25 -5.72 -3.21 3.27
C ASP A 25 -5.84 -4.74 3.29
N THR A 26 -6.16 -5.29 4.46
CA THR A 26 -6.26 -6.73 4.66
C THR A 26 -7.67 -7.22 4.37
N LYS A 27 -7.81 -8.27 3.58
CA LYS A 27 -9.10 -8.90 3.27
C LYS A 27 -9.13 -10.34 3.75
N TRP A 28 -10.12 -10.72 4.54
CA TRP A 28 -10.37 -12.12 4.91
C TRP A 28 -11.31 -12.79 3.90
N LYS A 29 -10.81 -13.03 2.69
CA LYS A 29 -11.56 -13.65 1.58
C LYS A 29 -10.66 -14.64 0.85
N ARG A 30 -11.24 -15.71 0.30
CA ARG A 30 -10.53 -16.65 -0.59
C ARG A 30 -10.57 -16.11 -2.02
N ILE A 31 -9.43 -16.02 -2.69
CA ILE A 31 -9.33 -15.68 -4.10
C ILE A 31 -9.22 -16.98 -4.90
N THR A 32 -10.02 -17.15 -5.96
CA THR A 32 -10.34 -18.50 -6.46
C THR A 32 -9.94 -18.77 -7.91
N ARG A 33 -9.36 -17.82 -8.66
CA ARG A 33 -9.06 -18.03 -10.09
C ARG A 33 -7.75 -17.38 -10.49
N ILE A 34 -6.83 -18.15 -11.05
CA ILE A 34 -5.53 -17.67 -11.57
C ILE A 34 -5.67 -17.28 -13.05
N ASP A 35 -6.68 -17.83 -13.72
CA ASP A 35 -6.99 -17.71 -15.16
C ASP A 35 -7.91 -16.53 -15.52
N ASP A 36 -8.32 -15.73 -14.52
CA ASP A 36 -8.89 -14.40 -14.73
C ASP A 36 -7.73 -13.38 -14.75
N PRO A 37 -7.66 -12.43 -15.70
CA PRO A 37 -6.70 -11.32 -15.65
C PRO A 37 -6.65 -10.59 -14.30
N LYS A 38 -7.73 -10.65 -13.52
CA LYS A 38 -7.88 -10.03 -12.19
C LYS A 38 -7.60 -11.00 -11.03
N GLN A 39 -7.18 -12.23 -11.30
CA GLN A 39 -6.80 -13.26 -10.33
C GLN A 39 -7.81 -13.49 -9.18
N GLY A 40 -9.12 -13.33 -9.45
CA GLY A 40 -10.16 -13.47 -8.44
C GLY A 40 -10.24 -12.32 -7.41
N VAL A 41 -9.51 -11.23 -7.63
CA VAL A 41 -9.59 -10.01 -6.82
C VAL A 41 -10.87 -9.25 -7.17
N SER A 42 -11.62 -8.83 -6.15
CA SER A 42 -12.83 -8.05 -6.36
C SER A 42 -12.49 -6.66 -6.89
N GLN A 43 -13.18 -6.23 -7.95
CA GLN A 43 -13.07 -4.86 -8.45
C GLN A 43 -13.39 -3.83 -7.36
N ALA A 44 -14.37 -4.11 -6.50
CA ALA A 44 -14.72 -3.21 -5.40
C ALA A 44 -13.56 -3.01 -4.42
N ASP A 45 -12.82 -4.08 -4.10
CA ASP A 45 -11.65 -4.01 -3.21
C ASP A 45 -10.54 -3.17 -3.87
N VAL A 46 -10.33 -3.34 -5.19
CA VAL A 46 -9.40 -2.51 -5.98
C VAL A 46 -9.80 -1.04 -5.97
N TYR A 47 -11.06 -0.73 -6.29
CA TYR A 47 -11.55 0.66 -6.33
C TYR A 47 -11.47 1.33 -4.96
N GLN A 48 -11.80 0.62 -3.89
CA GLN A 48 -11.69 1.13 -2.53
C GLN A 48 -10.24 1.47 -2.17
N LEU A 49 -9.30 0.56 -2.47
CA LEU A 49 -7.89 0.80 -2.18
C LEU A 49 -7.32 1.94 -3.03
N MET A 50 -7.73 2.02 -4.30
CA MET A 50 -7.38 3.12 -5.19
C MET A 50 -7.85 4.47 -4.66
N ALA A 51 -9.05 4.53 -4.10
CA ALA A 51 -9.56 5.74 -3.45
C ALA A 51 -8.69 6.14 -2.25
N TYR A 52 -8.20 5.18 -1.46
CA TYR A 52 -7.26 5.45 -0.37
C TYR A 52 -5.92 5.99 -0.86
N GLY A 53 -5.33 5.39 -1.90
CA GLY A 53 -4.09 5.88 -2.49
C GLY A 53 -4.18 7.34 -2.88
N ARG A 54 -5.28 7.75 -3.53
CA ARG A 54 -5.53 9.14 -3.92
C ARG A 54 -5.82 10.06 -2.75
N LEU A 55 -6.66 9.64 -1.80
CA LEU A 55 -7.07 10.47 -0.66
C LEU A 55 -5.88 10.83 0.24
N TYR A 56 -4.90 9.92 0.33
CA TYR A 56 -3.76 10.04 1.22
C TYR A 56 -2.44 10.36 0.49
N ASP A 57 -2.48 10.64 -0.81
CA ASP A 57 -1.29 10.84 -1.66
C ASP A 57 -0.24 9.73 -1.45
N CYS A 58 -0.71 8.49 -1.42
CA CYS A 58 0.10 7.31 -1.16
C CYS A 58 0.32 6.53 -2.47
N PRO A 59 1.55 6.54 -3.02
CA PRO A 59 1.84 5.87 -4.28
C PRO A 59 1.95 4.35 -4.16
N ASN A 60 1.96 3.78 -2.96
CA ASN A 60 2.12 2.33 -2.77
C ASN A 60 0.99 1.78 -1.94
N VAL A 61 0.12 1.03 -2.59
CA VAL A 61 -1.06 0.43 -1.95
C VAL A 61 -1.07 -1.08 -2.16
N VAL A 62 -1.40 -1.82 -1.10
CA VAL A 62 -1.39 -3.29 -1.10
C VAL A 62 -2.75 -3.84 -0.67
N LEU A 63 -3.33 -4.73 -1.46
CA LEU A 63 -4.38 -5.65 -1.02
C LEU A 63 -3.73 -6.93 -0.51
N LEU A 64 -3.90 -7.23 0.78
CA LEU A 64 -3.34 -8.43 1.40
C LEU A 64 -4.45 -9.46 1.69
N TYR A 65 -4.35 -10.63 1.06
CA TYR A 65 -5.27 -11.75 1.24
C TYR A 65 -4.58 -12.91 1.98
N PRO A 66 -5.31 -13.74 2.76
CA PRO A 66 -4.78 -14.99 3.26
C PRO A 66 -4.52 -15.95 2.11
N HIS A 67 -3.31 -16.51 2.06
CA HIS A 67 -2.98 -17.58 1.13
C HIS A 67 -3.68 -18.88 1.56
N HIS A 68 -4.07 -19.72 0.60
CA HIS A 68 -4.74 -21.00 0.87
C HIS A 68 -4.38 -22.04 -0.19
N GLY A 69 -4.53 -23.32 0.13
CA GLY A 69 -4.17 -24.45 -0.76
C GLY A 69 -4.99 -24.59 -2.05
N GLY A 70 -5.80 -23.60 -2.41
CA GLY A 70 -6.42 -23.49 -3.73
C GLY A 70 -5.65 -22.57 -4.69
N LEU A 71 -4.52 -22.01 -4.22
CA LEU A 71 -3.60 -21.17 -4.97
C LEU A 71 -2.31 -21.94 -5.27
N PRO A 72 -1.43 -21.43 -6.16
CA PRO A 72 -0.11 -22.00 -6.36
C PRO A 72 0.68 -22.03 -5.04
N PRO A 73 1.65 -22.93 -4.86
CA PRO A 73 2.41 -23.05 -3.62
C PRO A 73 3.14 -21.76 -3.22
N ASP A 74 3.54 -20.97 -4.21
CA ASP A 74 4.23 -19.70 -4.01
C ASP A 74 3.25 -18.56 -3.74
N PRO A 75 3.58 -17.62 -2.83
CA PRO A 75 2.81 -16.41 -2.63
C PRO A 75 2.62 -15.62 -3.93
N ILE A 76 1.39 -15.20 -4.19
CA ILE A 76 1.08 -14.27 -5.28
C ILE A 76 1.58 -12.89 -4.90
N VAL A 77 2.34 -12.26 -5.79
CA VAL A 77 2.72 -10.84 -5.74
C VAL A 77 2.50 -10.27 -7.14
N GLN A 78 1.38 -9.58 -7.34
CA GLN A 78 1.00 -9.04 -8.64
C GLN A 78 0.91 -7.52 -8.58
N GLN A 79 1.56 -6.84 -9.52
CA GLN A 79 1.49 -5.38 -9.67
C GLN A 79 0.48 -5.01 -10.76
N TYR A 80 -0.36 -4.02 -10.46
CA TYR A 80 -1.25 -3.40 -11.41
C TYR A 80 -0.85 -1.93 -11.60
N SER A 81 -0.48 -1.58 -12.83
CA SER A 81 -0.27 -0.19 -13.23
C SER A 81 -1.61 0.45 -13.57
N ILE A 82 -1.86 1.66 -13.07
CA ILE A 82 -3.08 2.39 -13.37
C ILE A 82 -2.89 3.11 -14.70
N ALA A 83 -3.81 2.87 -15.64
CA ALA A 83 -3.76 3.40 -16.99
C ALA A 83 -4.12 4.90 -17.09
N GLU A 84 -3.88 5.68 -16.05
CA GLU A 84 -4.06 7.13 -16.06
C GLU A 84 -2.72 7.82 -16.28
N ARG A 85 -2.71 8.80 -17.21
CA ARG A 85 -1.48 9.43 -17.66
C ARG A 85 -0.85 10.22 -16.50
N GLY A 86 0.26 9.73 -15.97
CA GLY A 86 0.96 10.34 -14.84
C GLY A 86 0.58 9.78 -13.46
N ALA A 87 -0.22 8.71 -13.39
CA ALA A 87 -0.47 8.00 -12.14
C ALA A 87 0.86 7.52 -11.55
N ARG A 88 1.09 7.86 -10.28
CA ARG A 88 2.27 7.41 -9.51
C ARG A 88 1.96 6.18 -8.68
N GLU A 89 0.68 5.85 -8.53
CA GLU A 89 0.23 4.80 -7.65
C GLU A 89 0.49 3.43 -8.27
N SER A 90 1.06 2.54 -7.48
CA SER A 90 1.24 1.14 -7.77
C SER A 90 0.37 0.33 -6.82
N LEU A 91 -0.56 -0.42 -7.38
CA LEU A 91 -1.38 -1.35 -6.63
C LEU A 91 -0.73 -2.73 -6.66
N PHE A 92 -0.55 -3.33 -5.49
CA PHE A 92 -0.06 -4.68 -5.33
C PHE A 92 -1.14 -5.58 -4.74
N VAL A 93 -1.30 -6.76 -5.30
CA VAL A 93 -2.09 -7.84 -4.71
C VAL A 93 -1.12 -8.88 -4.19
N VAL A 94 -1.19 -9.13 -2.88
CA VAL A 94 -0.30 -10.05 -2.18
C VAL A 94 -1.11 -11.07 -1.41
N THR A 95 -0.66 -12.33 -1.43
CA THR A 95 -1.18 -13.36 -0.54
C THR A 95 -0.15 -13.75 0.51
N LEU A 96 -0.56 -13.92 1.77
CA LEU A 96 0.34 -14.36 2.84
C LEU A 96 -0.22 -15.61 3.53
N ASP A 97 0.63 -16.63 3.67
CA ASP A 97 0.31 -17.83 4.43
C ASP A 97 0.17 -17.48 5.91
N VAL A 98 -1.06 -17.52 6.41
CA VAL A 98 -1.40 -17.28 7.82
C VAL A 98 -1.45 -18.57 8.64
N THR A 99 -1.11 -19.72 8.03
CA THR A 99 -1.01 -21.00 8.72
C THR A 99 0.39 -21.17 9.29
N GLY A 100 0.50 -21.82 10.45
CA GLY A 100 1.80 -22.04 11.12
C GLY A 100 2.14 -21.03 12.22
N PRO A 101 3.43 -20.95 12.63
CA PRO A 101 3.82 -20.17 13.79
C PRO A 101 3.81 -18.66 13.54
N ARG A 102 3.38 -17.88 14.53
CA ARG A 102 3.37 -16.40 14.51
C ARG A 102 4.67 -15.78 13.99
N ARG A 103 5.83 -16.31 14.39
CA ARG A 103 7.14 -15.79 13.95
C ARG A 103 7.32 -15.82 12.43
N LYS A 104 6.81 -16.86 11.75
CA LYS A 104 6.84 -16.96 10.29
C LYS A 104 6.00 -15.85 9.65
N HIS A 105 4.82 -15.57 10.20
CA HIS A 105 3.92 -14.52 9.73
C HIS A 105 4.51 -13.13 9.93
N GLU A 106 5.14 -12.89 11.08
CA GLU A 106 5.83 -11.63 11.38
C GLU A 106 7.00 -11.37 10.44
N THR A 107 7.80 -12.40 10.15
CA THR A 107 8.89 -12.29 9.17
C THR A 107 8.33 -11.98 7.79
N ALA A 108 7.34 -12.73 7.32
CA ALA A 108 6.73 -12.50 6.00
C ALA A 108 6.10 -11.10 5.85
N LEU A 109 5.41 -10.61 6.89
CA LEU A 109 4.86 -9.24 6.91
C LEU A 109 5.96 -8.19 6.92
N ARG A 110 7.03 -8.41 7.69
CA ARG A 110 8.18 -7.50 7.75
C ARG A 110 8.84 -7.40 6.39
N ASP A 111 9.11 -8.52 5.74
CA ASP A 111 9.76 -8.58 4.43
C ASP A 111 8.89 -7.88 3.37
N LEU A 112 7.58 -8.15 3.36
CA LEU A 112 6.63 -7.43 2.50
C LEU A 112 6.69 -5.91 2.70
N VAL A 113 6.66 -5.45 3.95
CA VAL A 113 6.71 -4.01 4.26
C VAL A 113 8.04 -3.40 3.81
N LEU A 114 9.17 -4.04 4.11
CA LEU A 114 10.50 -3.54 3.73
C LEU A 114 10.67 -3.48 2.21
N ASP A 115 10.22 -4.50 1.49
CA ASP A 115 10.29 -4.53 0.02
C ASP A 115 9.45 -3.41 -0.61
N ARG A 116 8.27 -3.15 -0.05
CA ARG A 116 7.40 -2.06 -0.57
C ARG A 116 7.95 -0.69 -0.22
N LEU A 117 8.52 -0.49 0.97
CA LEU A 117 9.11 0.79 1.38
C LEU A 117 10.39 1.12 0.59
N THR A 118 11.24 0.13 0.31
CA THR A 118 12.48 0.33 -0.45
C THR A 118 12.20 0.79 -1.89
N ALA A 119 11.14 0.25 -2.50
CA ALA A 119 10.71 0.66 -3.84
C ALA A 119 10.25 2.13 -3.90
N VAL A 120 9.78 2.71 -2.79
CA VAL A 120 9.36 4.12 -2.72
C VAL A 120 10.56 5.06 -2.68
N VAL A 121 11.60 4.69 -1.94
CA VAL A 121 12.81 5.53 -1.76
C VAL A 121 13.68 5.54 -3.02
N ALA A 122 13.59 4.48 -3.83
CA ALA A 122 14.35 4.37 -5.08
C ALA A 122 13.69 5.07 -6.29
N ALA A 123 12.46 5.55 -6.16
CA ALA A 123 11.67 6.20 -7.22
C ALA A 123 11.67 7.72 -7.09
#